data_AF-A0A2D1APS1-F1
#
_entry.id   AF-A0A2D1APS1-F1
#
_cell.length_a   1.000
_cell.length_b   1.000
_cell.length_c   1.000
_cell.angle_alpha   90.00
_cell.angle_beta   90.00
_cell.angle_gamma   90.00
#
_symmetry.space_group_name_H-M   'P 1'
#
loop_
_entity.id
_entity.type
_entity.pdbx_description
1 polymer ?
#
loop_
_entity_poly.entity_id
_entity_poly.type
_entity_poly.pdbx_seq_one_letter_code
_entity_poly.pdbx_strand_id
1 'polypeptide(L)' 'RGCPSGASYSWYMYSANRLKYPLMRKHLMKLWRAAKVEHKDPVDAWASIVEDPKKTAE' A
#
# COMPACT_ATOMS: atom_id res chain seq x y z
N ARG A 1 -15.98 -32.69 11.39
CA ARG A 1 -14.73 -32.14 10.79
C ARG A 1 -15.08 -31.65 9.40
N GLY A 2 -14.57 -30.49 8.99
CA GLY A 2 -15.02 -29.78 7.80
C GLY A 2 -16.10 -28.76 8.13
N CYS A 3 -15.95 -27.54 7.63
CA CYS A 3 -16.95 -26.48 7.66
C CYS A 3 -17.17 -25.99 6.21
N PRO A 4 -18.37 -25.48 5.85
CA PRO A 4 -18.66 -25.01 4.50
C PRO A 4 -17.67 -23.94 4.03
N SER A 5 -17.17 -23.10 4.94
CA SER A 5 -16.13 -22.10 4.66
C SER A 5 -14.79 -22.71 4.24
N GLY A 6 -14.43 -23.87 4.78
CA GLY A 6 -13.18 -24.56 4.42
C GLY A 6 -13.26 -25.24 3.06
N ALA A 7 -14.46 -25.68 2.64
CA ALA A 7 -14.67 -26.33 1.35
C ALA A 7 -14.50 -25.35 0.17
N SER A 8 -14.76 -24.06 0.37
CA SER A 8 -14.60 -23.02 -0.66
C SER A 8 -13.21 -22.39 -0.70
N TYR A 9 -12.29 -22.77 0.19
CA TYR A 9 -10.99 -22.11 0.31
C TYR A 9 -10.13 -22.18 -0.95
N SER A 10 -10.22 -23.29 -1.71
CA SER A 10 -9.47 -23.48 -2.96
C SER A 10 -9.72 -22.38 -4.00
N TRP A 11 -10.89 -21.71 -3.95
CA TRP A 11 -11.23 -20.59 -4.83
C TRP A 11 -10.26 -19.42 -4.67
N TYR A 12 -9.79 -19.12 -3.45
CA TYR A 12 -8.91 -17.98 -3.18
C TYR A 12 -7.53 -18.10 -3.83
N MET A 13 -7.09 -19.32 -4.21
CA MET A 13 -5.77 -19.51 -4.81
C MET A 13 -5.65 -18.86 -6.20
N TYR A 14 -6.73 -18.83 -6.98
CA TYR A 14 -6.71 -18.30 -8.35
C TYR A 14 -7.88 -17.36 -8.64
N SER A 15 -8.60 -16.92 -7.61
CA SER A 15 -9.68 -15.96 -7.77
C SER A 15 -9.18 -14.62 -8.29
N ALA A 16 -10.08 -13.86 -8.93
CA ALA A 16 -9.82 -12.50 -9.39
C ALA A 16 -9.38 -11.54 -8.27
N ASN A 17 -9.70 -11.87 -7.01
CA ASN A 17 -9.38 -11.06 -5.84
C ASN A 17 -8.06 -11.46 -5.15
N ARG A 18 -7.30 -12.41 -5.71
CA ARG A 18 -5.99 -12.80 -5.20
C ARG A 18 -5.01 -11.63 -5.34
N LEU A 19 -4.55 -11.09 -4.23
CA LEU A 19 -3.45 -10.12 -4.20
C LEU A 19 -2.13 -10.85 -4.53
N LYS A 20 -1.51 -10.46 -5.66
CA LYS A 20 -0.24 -11.03 -6.13
C LYS A 20 0.98 -10.20 -5.74
N TYR A 21 0.79 -8.89 -5.58
CA TYR A 21 1.87 -7.93 -5.41
C TYR A 21 1.52 -6.92 -4.31
N PRO A 22 2.52 -6.31 -3.65
CA PRO A 22 2.27 -5.20 -2.73
C PRO A 22 1.66 -4.03 -3.50
N LEU A 23 0.53 -3.54 -3.02
CA LEU A 23 -0.18 -2.40 -3.60
C LEU A 23 0.01 -1.18 -2.71
N MET A 24 0.29 -0.05 -3.34
CA MET A 24 0.28 1.26 -2.72
C MET A 24 -0.51 2.23 -3.59
N ARG A 25 -1.19 3.19 -2.96
CA ARG A 25 -1.96 4.20 -3.69
C ARG A 25 -1.03 5.02 -4.59
N LYS A 26 -1.42 5.20 -5.85
CA LYS A 26 -0.58 5.85 -6.88
C LYS A 26 -0.08 7.24 -6.44
N HIS A 27 -0.96 8.02 -5.81
CA HIS A 27 -0.64 9.37 -5.32
C HIS A 27 0.48 9.32 -4.28
N LEU A 28 0.32 8.47 -3.25
CA LEU A 28 1.34 8.26 -2.22
C LEU A 28 2.67 7.81 -2.81
N MET A 29 2.66 6.90 -3.78
CA MET A 29 3.88 6.43 -4.44
C MET A 29 4.62 7.54 -5.19
N LYS A 30 3.91 8.53 -5.75
CA LYS A 30 4.53 9.69 -6.40
C LYS A 30 5.22 10.58 -5.38
N LEU A 31 4.52 10.93 -4.30
CA LEU A 31 5.06 11.76 -3.21
C LEU A 31 6.26 11.10 -2.54
N TRP A 32 6.14 9.81 -2.22
CA TRP A 32 7.21 9.04 -1.57
C TRP A 32 8.50 9.00 -2.41
N ARG A 33 8.37 8.80 -3.72
CA ARG A 33 9.53 8.80 -4.62
C ARG A 33 10.19 10.17 -4.72
N ALA A 34 9.42 11.26 -4.72
CA ALA A 34 9.96 12.62 -4.70
C ALA A 34 10.66 12.92 -3.36
N ALA A 35 10.01 12.62 -2.24
CA ALA A 35 10.57 12.87 -0.91
C ALA A 35 11.85 12.07 -0.65
N LYS A 36 11.94 10.82 -1.15
CA LYS A 36 13.17 10.01 -1.06
C LYS A 36 14.35 10.55 -1.87
N VAL A 37 14.11 11.42 -2.85
CA VAL A 37 15.18 12.09 -3.61
C VAL A 37 15.65 13.33 -2.87
N GLU A 38 14.73 14.05 -2.23
CA GLU A 38 15.01 15.27 -1.46
C GLU A 38 15.66 14.98 -0.10
N HIS A 39 15.24 13.90 0.57
CA HIS A 39 15.70 13.52 1.90
C HIS A 39 16.48 12.20 1.86
N LYS A 40 17.67 12.20 2.46
CA LYS A 40 18.52 11.00 2.56
C LYS A 40 17.99 10.02 3.62
N ASP A 41 17.36 10.53 4.67
CA ASP A 41 16.72 9.71 5.70
C ASP A 41 15.25 9.42 5.32
N PRO A 42 14.82 8.14 5.26
CA PRO A 42 13.43 7.80 5.02
C PRO A 42 12.44 8.31 6.07
N VAL A 43 12.88 8.56 7.32
CA VAL A 43 12.03 9.10 8.38
C VAL A 43 11.72 10.57 8.10
N ASP A 44 12.74 11.36 7.74
CA ASP A 44 12.57 12.77 7.34
C ASP A 44 11.72 12.90 6.07
N ALA A 45 11.90 11.98 5.11
CA ALA A 45 11.08 11.91 3.89
C ALA A 45 9.59 11.64 4.19
N TRP A 46 9.31 10.88 5.25
CA TRP A 46 7.94 10.62 5.67
C TRP A 46 7.34 11.81 6.41
N ALA A 47 8.11 12.43 7.31
CA ALA A 47 7.71 13.64 8.02
C ALA A 47 7.29 14.75 7.03
N SER A 48 8.08 14.98 5.97
CA SER A 48 7.78 16.03 4.97
C SER A 48 6.54 15.79 4.10
N ILE A 49 5.99 14.57 4.10
CA ILE A 49 4.72 14.23 3.45
C ILE A 49 3.55 14.42 4.41
N VAL A 50 3.66 13.88 5.63
CA VAL A 50 2.58 13.89 6.63
C VAL A 50 2.36 15.27 7.25
N GLU A 51 3.44 16.03 7.45
CA GLU A 51 3.37 17.38 8.05
C GLU A 51 2.85 18.43 7.06
N ASP A 52 2.78 18.11 5.76
CA ASP A 52 2.21 19.00 4.75
C ASP A 52 0.70 18.71 4.58
N PRO A 53 -0.19 19.61 5.06
CA PRO A 53 -1.63 19.43 4.94
C PRO A 53 -2.11 19.43 3.48
N LYS A 54 -1.36 20.04 2.55
CA LYS A 54 -1.72 20.02 1.12
C LYS A 54 -1.43 18.66 0.48
N LYS A 55 -0.36 17.98 0.91
CA LYS A 55 -0.01 16.63 0.44
C LYS A 55 -0.88 15.53 1.07
N THR A 56 -1.50 15.82 2.21
CA THR A 56 -2.29 14.85 2.99
C THR A 56 -3.81 14.95 2.74
N ALA A 57 -4.31 16.11 2.32
CA ALA A 57 -5.75 16.34 2.12
C ALA A 57 -6.33 15.88 0.77
N GLU A 58 -5.48 15.61 -0.23
CA GLU A 58 -5.87 15.01 -1.53
C GLU A 58 -5.96 13.48 -1.51
#